data_AF-A0A0H1BJS7-F1
#
_entry.id   AF-A0A0H1BJS7-F1
#
_cell.length_a   1.000
_cell.length_b   1.000
_cell.length_c   1.000
_cell.angle_alpha   90.00
_cell.angle_beta   90.00
_cell.angle_gamma   90.00
#
_symmetry.space_group_name_H-M   'P 1'
#
loop_
_entity.id
_entity.type
_entity.pdbx_description
1 polymer ?
#
loop_
_entity_poly.entity_id
_entity_poly.type
_entity_poly.pdbx_seq_one_letter_code
_entity_poly.pdbx_strand_id
1 'polypeptide(L)'
;MAVKSMGFCLDCKVAPATQTVRKRDLCQQCFFLFIGSKVVKRMEKYRPRNAEKNNQRKFLLPLSFGVSSSTLLHILNLQLERQISSGLGRRTYDIHVLNVGICGQPDSHRLDLFREAYPLHTYTQVPLNSIFKHDTAINDVISEYGGPEFRDEQSKTDQERLDHFRLSLSTAAARTDIDGILLTRLVVAIGKELDCDAILWGDSDTRLASKALSNVAKGRGFSAPWDVCDGMTPWGIQFNFPMRDVFKFELSTYASLALPKSLNVVDSERPSVDNLSSKNLSIEDLLAHYVETQGEKYQGIMANIVRTIDKLQAPPPDTGDKCVLCGMPVDKSGEDPSTLGGSGGSQYVLEDRRERPMTGTLCYGCARTRLDLVPPKPASA
;
A
#
# COMPACT_ATOMS: atom_id res chain seq x y z
N MET A 1 -38.55 -13.50 7.34
CA MET A 1 -37.52 -13.37 6.30
C MET A 1 -38.20 -13.46 4.94
N ALA A 2 -38.32 -12.34 4.22
CA ALA A 2 -38.94 -12.34 2.90
C ALA A 2 -37.97 -12.98 1.90
N VAL A 3 -38.41 -14.07 1.25
CA VAL A 3 -37.70 -14.70 0.14
C VAL A 3 -37.69 -13.70 -1.02
N LYS A 4 -36.56 -13.03 -1.24
CA LYS A 4 -36.35 -12.16 -2.41
C LYS A 4 -36.55 -13.04 -3.64
N SER A 5 -37.55 -12.73 -4.48
CA SER A 5 -37.79 -13.46 -5.73
C SER A 5 -36.48 -13.54 -6.52
N MET A 6 -35.99 -14.76 -6.79
CA MET A 6 -34.76 -14.98 -7.54
C MET A 6 -34.95 -14.52 -8.99
N GLY A 7 -34.66 -13.24 -9.24
CA GLY A 7 -34.61 -12.68 -10.59
C GLY A 7 -33.49 -13.32 -11.41
N PHE A 8 -33.61 -13.25 -12.74
CA PHE A 8 -32.53 -13.65 -13.64
C PHE A 8 -31.36 -12.65 -13.57
N CYS A 9 -30.16 -13.13 -13.84
CA CYS A 9 -28.97 -12.33 -13.98
C CYS A 9 -29.17 -11.23 -15.04
N LEU A 10 -28.87 -9.98 -14.70
CA LEU A 10 -29.02 -8.83 -15.59
C LEU A 10 -28.17 -8.98 -16.87
N ASP A 11 -26.99 -9.57 -16.77
CA ASP A 11 -26.00 -9.59 -17.85
C ASP A 11 -26.23 -10.74 -18.82
N CYS A 12 -26.33 -11.98 -18.32
CA CYS A 12 -26.55 -13.14 -19.19
C CYS A 12 -28.02 -13.44 -19.45
N LYS A 13 -28.95 -12.95 -18.63
CA LYS A 13 -30.41 -13.18 -18.72
C LYS A 13 -30.85 -14.65 -18.71
N VAL A 14 -29.96 -15.57 -18.32
CA VAL A 14 -30.20 -17.02 -18.33
C VAL A 14 -30.09 -17.62 -16.93
N ALA A 15 -28.98 -17.37 -16.23
CA ALA A 15 -28.75 -17.92 -14.90
C ALA A 15 -29.50 -17.10 -13.83
N PRO A 16 -29.92 -17.71 -12.70
CA PRO A 16 -30.46 -16.96 -11.58
C PRO A 16 -29.41 -15.99 -11.01
N ALA A 17 -29.86 -14.82 -10.57
CA ALA A 17 -28.99 -13.87 -9.89
C ALA A 17 -28.69 -14.34 -8.47
N THR A 18 -27.40 -14.38 -8.13
CA THR A 18 -26.91 -14.84 -6.82
C THR A 18 -26.22 -13.72 -6.05
N GLN A 19 -25.77 -12.66 -6.73
CA GLN A 19 -25.05 -11.54 -6.13
C GLN A 19 -25.70 -10.22 -6.53
N THR A 20 -25.84 -9.29 -5.58
CA THR A 20 -26.27 -7.92 -5.86
C THR A 20 -25.07 -6.99 -5.73
N VAL A 21 -24.67 -6.33 -6.82
CA VAL A 21 -23.51 -5.44 -6.86
C VAL A 21 -23.91 -4.12 -7.48
N ARG A 22 -23.75 -3.01 -6.74
CA ARG A 22 -24.09 -1.65 -7.21
C ARG A 22 -25.50 -1.58 -7.84
N LYS A 23 -26.50 -2.16 -7.16
CA LYS A 23 -27.90 -2.26 -7.61
C LYS A 23 -28.13 -3.12 -8.87
N ARG A 24 -27.16 -3.95 -9.27
CA ARG A 24 -27.28 -4.94 -10.35
C ARG A 24 -27.29 -6.34 -9.76
N ASP A 25 -28.27 -7.14 -10.15
CA ASP A 25 -28.39 -8.54 -9.75
C ASP A 25 -27.70 -9.43 -10.82
N LEU A 26 -26.63 -10.11 -10.43
CA LEU A 26 -25.74 -10.89 -11.30
C LEU A 26 -25.65 -12.35 -10.83
N CYS A 27 -25.50 -13.29 -11.75
CA CYS A 27 -25.03 -14.64 -11.41
C CYS A 27 -23.54 -14.62 -11.07
N GLN A 28 -23.06 -15.65 -10.39
CA GLN A 28 -21.65 -15.78 -9.96
C GLN A 28 -20.64 -15.58 -11.11
N GLN A 29 -20.88 -16.19 -12.28
CA GLN A 29 -19.95 -16.06 -13.41
C GLN A 29 -19.91 -14.62 -13.96
N CYS A 30 -21.06 -13.96 -14.10
CA CYS A 30 -21.11 -12.57 -14.57
C CYS A 30 -20.48 -11.63 -13.54
N PHE A 31 -20.66 -11.91 -12.24
CA PHE A 31 -19.98 -11.19 -11.18
C PHE A 31 -18.45 -11.33 -11.28
N PHE A 32 -17.93 -12.53 -11.51
CA PHE A 32 -16.49 -12.74 -11.69
C PHE A 32 -15.93 -12.00 -12.90
N LEU A 33 -16.65 -12.02 -14.02
CA LEU A 33 -16.28 -11.26 -15.22
C LEU A 33 -16.35 -9.75 -14.97
N PHE A 34 -17.36 -9.27 -14.25
CA PHE A 34 -17.49 -7.86 -13.89
C PHE A 34 -16.27 -7.36 -13.11
N ILE A 35 -15.86 -8.07 -12.05
CA ILE A 35 -14.69 -7.70 -11.25
C ILE A 35 -13.40 -7.89 -12.04
N GLY A 36 -13.20 -9.06 -12.66
CA GLY A 36 -11.99 -9.36 -13.44
C GLY A 36 -11.77 -8.37 -14.57
N SER A 37 -12.83 -7.95 -15.28
CA SER A 37 -12.71 -7.00 -16.39
C SER A 37 -12.18 -5.62 -15.97
N LYS A 38 -12.46 -5.16 -14.75
CA LYS A 38 -11.93 -3.89 -14.23
C LYS A 38 -10.42 -3.98 -14.04
N VAL A 39 -9.95 -5.06 -13.42
CA VAL A 39 -8.52 -5.31 -13.18
C VAL A 39 -7.79 -5.48 -14.51
N VAL A 40 -8.30 -6.35 -15.39
CA VAL A 40 -7.69 -6.65 -16.70
C VAL A 40 -7.57 -5.39 -17.55
N LYS A 41 -8.61 -4.54 -17.62
CA LYS A 41 -8.56 -3.27 -18.37
C LYS A 41 -7.43 -2.35 -17.91
N ARG A 42 -7.16 -2.28 -16.61
CA ARG A 42 -6.03 -1.48 -16.08
C ARG A 42 -4.67 -2.09 -16.46
N MET A 43 -4.61 -3.40 -16.65
CA MET A 43 -3.42 -4.12 -17.09
C MET A 43 -3.22 -4.12 -18.62
N GLU A 44 -4.23 -3.78 -19.42
CA GLU A 44 -4.15 -3.78 -20.90
C GLU A 44 -3.07 -2.84 -21.43
N LYS A 45 -2.79 -1.72 -20.75
CA LYS A 45 -1.71 -0.79 -21.13
C LYS A 45 -0.31 -1.42 -21.09
N TYR A 46 -0.16 -2.51 -20.33
CA TYR A 46 1.09 -3.28 -20.24
C TYR A 46 1.15 -4.43 -21.23
N ARG A 47 0.09 -4.63 -22.04
CA ARG A 47 0.11 -5.65 -23.07
C ARG A 47 1.06 -5.22 -24.19
N PRO A 48 2.13 -5.99 -24.46
CA PRO A 48 3.04 -5.63 -25.52
C PRO A 48 2.32 -5.74 -26.85
N ARG A 49 2.19 -4.61 -27.57
CA ARG A 49 1.72 -4.64 -28.96
C ARG A 49 2.78 -5.27 -29.88
N ASN A 50 4.06 -5.06 -29.60
CA ASN A 50 5.21 -5.51 -30.42
C ASN A 50 6.49 -5.78 -29.57
N ALA A 51 6.40 -6.38 -28.37
CA ALA A 51 7.62 -6.68 -27.61
C ALA A 51 8.36 -7.88 -28.21
N GLU A 52 9.67 -7.74 -28.37
CA GLU A 52 10.56 -8.84 -28.68
C GLU A 52 10.43 -9.94 -27.62
N LYS A 53 10.58 -11.21 -28.03
CA LYS A 53 10.40 -12.40 -27.17
C LYS A 53 11.22 -12.36 -25.87
N ASN A 54 12.27 -11.54 -25.81
CA ASN A 54 13.26 -11.50 -24.74
C ASN A 54 13.06 -10.36 -23.73
N ASN A 55 12.03 -9.51 -23.88
CA ASN A 55 11.81 -8.36 -22.99
C ASN A 55 10.38 -8.35 -22.44
N GLN A 56 10.03 -9.39 -21.68
CA GLN A 56 8.77 -9.44 -20.95
C GLN A 56 8.88 -8.56 -19.71
N ARG A 57 7.90 -7.68 -19.52
CA ARG A 57 7.85 -6.81 -18.34
C ARG A 57 7.75 -7.64 -17.08
N LYS A 58 8.48 -7.25 -16.04
CA LYS A 58 8.47 -7.91 -14.74
C LYS A 58 7.82 -7.01 -13.71
N PHE A 59 6.84 -7.53 -12.99
CA PHE A 59 6.11 -6.80 -11.98
C PHE A 59 6.30 -7.40 -10.59
N LEU A 60 6.48 -6.54 -9.60
CA LEU A 60 6.48 -6.93 -8.18
C LEU A 60 5.06 -6.81 -7.62
N LEU A 61 4.52 -7.85 -7.00
CA LEU A 61 3.22 -7.82 -6.33
C LEU A 61 3.41 -8.09 -4.82
N PRO A 62 3.28 -7.05 -3.97
CA PRO A 62 3.28 -7.24 -2.53
C PRO A 62 2.04 -8.00 -2.05
N LEU A 63 2.24 -9.18 -1.47
CA LEU A 63 1.19 -10.04 -0.95
C LEU A 63 1.14 -9.92 0.57
N SER A 64 0.06 -9.32 1.08
CA SER A 64 -0.23 -9.18 2.51
C SER A 64 -1.09 -10.32 3.08
N PHE A 65 -1.46 -11.30 2.26
CA PHE A 65 -2.49 -12.31 2.53
C PHE A 65 -3.90 -11.77 2.86
N GLY A 66 -4.10 -10.47 2.68
CA GLY A 66 -5.41 -9.85 2.76
C GLY A 66 -6.27 -10.17 1.56
N VAL A 67 -7.59 -9.97 1.69
CA VAL A 67 -8.58 -10.16 0.60
C VAL A 67 -8.15 -9.47 -0.70
N SER A 68 -7.68 -8.23 -0.63
CA SER A 68 -7.42 -7.43 -1.83
C SER A 68 -6.18 -7.89 -2.61
N SER A 69 -5.04 -8.10 -1.94
CA SER A 69 -3.80 -8.57 -2.57
C SER A 69 -3.92 -10.01 -3.08
N SER A 70 -4.60 -10.87 -2.33
CA SER A 70 -4.86 -12.27 -2.71
C SER A 70 -5.79 -12.36 -3.93
N THR A 71 -6.85 -11.55 -3.95
CA THR A 71 -7.79 -11.48 -5.09
C THR A 71 -7.10 -10.93 -6.34
N LEU A 72 -6.24 -9.91 -6.19
CA LEU A 72 -5.46 -9.38 -7.30
C LEU A 72 -4.59 -10.49 -7.92
N LEU A 73 -3.81 -11.20 -7.11
CA LEU A 73 -2.97 -12.32 -7.57
C LEU A 73 -3.81 -13.38 -8.30
N HIS A 74 -4.94 -13.79 -7.73
CA HIS A 74 -5.84 -14.76 -8.34
C HIS A 74 -6.35 -14.31 -9.72
N ILE A 75 -6.82 -13.07 -9.84
CA ILE A 75 -7.34 -12.54 -11.11
C ILE A 75 -6.23 -12.48 -12.17
N LEU A 76 -5.03 -12.04 -11.79
CA LEU A 76 -3.89 -11.97 -12.71
C LEU A 76 -3.41 -13.36 -13.14
N ASN A 77 -3.41 -14.36 -12.24
CA ASN A 77 -3.09 -15.75 -12.58
C ASN A 77 -4.09 -16.29 -13.62
N LEU A 78 -5.41 -16.15 -13.36
CA LEU A 78 -6.45 -16.57 -14.31
C LEU A 78 -6.33 -15.88 -15.67
N GLN A 79 -5.94 -14.60 -15.68
CA GLN A 79 -5.69 -13.87 -16.93
C GLN A 79 -4.52 -14.49 -17.70
N LEU A 80 -3.41 -14.78 -17.03
CA LEU A 80 -2.21 -15.35 -17.64
C LEU A 80 -2.45 -16.79 -18.12
N GLU A 81 -3.17 -17.61 -17.37
CA GLU A 81 -3.58 -18.96 -17.79
C GLU A 81 -4.40 -18.93 -19.08
N ARG A 82 -5.37 -18.01 -19.19
CA ARG A 82 -6.16 -17.82 -20.42
C ARG A 82 -5.31 -17.36 -21.61
N GLN A 83 -4.30 -16.54 -21.37
CA GLN A 83 -3.39 -16.10 -22.44
C GLN A 83 -2.50 -17.24 -22.94
N ILE A 84 -2.06 -18.11 -22.03
CA ILE A 84 -1.28 -19.30 -22.37
C ILE A 84 -2.14 -20.28 -23.17
N SER A 85 -3.38 -20.56 -22.72
CA SER A 85 -4.26 -21.54 -23.34
C SER A 85 -4.89 -21.10 -24.67
N SER A 86 -5.06 -19.79 -24.90
CA SER A 86 -5.65 -19.23 -26.14
C SER A 86 -4.73 -19.28 -27.37
N GLY A 87 -3.61 -20.01 -27.32
CA GLY A 87 -2.79 -20.32 -28.50
C GLY A 87 -1.70 -19.29 -28.83
N LEU A 88 -1.65 -18.14 -28.15
CA LEU A 88 -0.52 -17.20 -28.25
C LEU A 88 0.73 -17.73 -27.55
N GLY A 89 0.57 -18.67 -26.59
CA GLY A 89 1.66 -19.34 -25.87
C GLY A 89 2.61 -18.39 -25.12
N ARG A 90 2.26 -17.11 -25.00
CA ARG A 90 3.12 -16.05 -24.46
C ARG A 90 2.41 -15.35 -23.32
N ARG A 91 3.11 -15.26 -22.20
CA ARG A 91 2.72 -14.40 -21.08
C ARG A 91 2.93 -12.95 -21.48
N THR A 92 2.04 -12.09 -21.01
CA THR A 92 2.13 -10.65 -21.27
C THR A 92 3.21 -9.98 -20.42
N TYR A 93 3.42 -10.49 -19.21
CA TYR A 93 4.36 -10.03 -18.21
C TYR A 93 4.59 -11.16 -17.20
N ASP A 94 5.66 -11.04 -16.42
CA ASP A 94 5.93 -11.90 -15.28
C ASP A 94 5.58 -11.21 -13.96
N ILE A 95 5.16 -12.00 -12.98
CA ILE A 95 4.87 -11.51 -11.63
C ILE A 95 5.82 -12.19 -10.65
N HIS A 96 6.50 -11.37 -9.87
CA HIS A 96 7.20 -11.77 -8.66
C HIS A 96 6.36 -11.37 -7.45
N VAL A 97 5.97 -12.35 -6.64
CA VAL A 97 5.15 -12.17 -5.44
C VAL A 97 6.07 -11.98 -4.23
N LEU A 98 5.93 -10.85 -3.54
CA LEU A 98 6.72 -10.53 -2.36
C LEU A 98 5.83 -10.51 -1.12
N ASN A 99 6.13 -11.37 -0.14
CA ASN A 99 5.51 -11.28 1.18
C ASN A 99 6.49 -10.64 2.17
N VAL A 100 6.04 -9.60 2.88
CA VAL A 100 6.82 -8.93 3.92
C VAL A 100 6.20 -9.19 5.29
N GLY A 101 6.94 -9.82 6.19
CA GLY A 101 6.56 -10.00 7.59
C GLY A 101 6.78 -8.72 8.39
N ILE A 102 5.72 -7.96 8.65
CA ILE A 102 5.78 -6.66 9.38
C ILE A 102 5.98 -6.87 10.89
N CYS A 103 5.34 -7.91 11.44
CA CYS A 103 5.39 -8.28 12.85
C CYS A 103 5.68 -9.78 12.99
N GLY A 104 6.72 -10.13 13.75
CA GLY A 104 7.09 -11.52 14.00
C GLY A 104 7.70 -12.21 12.78
N GLN A 105 7.79 -13.55 12.87
CA GLN A 105 8.34 -14.36 11.79
C GLN A 105 7.37 -14.42 10.61
N PRO A 106 7.87 -14.34 9.36
CA PRO A 106 7.02 -14.51 8.18
C PRO A 106 6.34 -15.89 8.16
N ASP A 107 5.06 -15.92 7.78
CA ASP A 107 4.28 -17.16 7.68
C ASP A 107 4.62 -17.90 6.39
N SER A 108 5.67 -18.72 6.42
CA SER A 108 6.17 -19.45 5.25
C SER A 108 5.18 -20.49 4.76
N HIS A 109 4.53 -21.21 5.68
CA HIS A 109 3.52 -22.20 5.34
C HIS A 109 2.39 -21.57 4.51
N ARG A 110 1.91 -20.40 4.91
CA ARG A 110 0.87 -19.71 4.15
C ARG A 110 1.35 -19.27 2.77
N LEU A 111 2.59 -18.80 2.63
CA LEU A 111 3.14 -18.46 1.32
C LEU A 111 3.26 -19.70 0.41
N ASP A 112 3.59 -20.85 0.97
CA ASP A 112 3.69 -22.11 0.22
C ASP A 112 2.34 -22.52 -0.38
N LEU A 113 1.23 -22.34 0.36
CA LEU A 113 -0.13 -22.55 -0.16
C LEU A 113 -0.43 -21.67 -1.39
N PHE A 114 0.04 -20.41 -1.38
CA PHE A 114 -0.10 -19.52 -2.54
C PHE A 114 0.80 -19.94 -3.71
N ARG A 115 1.99 -20.50 -3.43
CA ARG A 115 2.90 -21.02 -4.46
C ARG A 115 2.32 -22.26 -5.13
N GLU A 116 1.73 -23.16 -4.35
CA GLU A 116 1.04 -24.35 -4.83
C GLU A 116 -0.20 -23.99 -5.65
N ALA A 117 -0.99 -23.02 -5.20
CA ALA A 117 -2.19 -22.59 -5.90
C ALA A 117 -1.92 -21.83 -7.20
N TYR A 118 -0.81 -21.07 -7.28
CA TYR A 118 -0.48 -20.21 -8.42
C TYR A 118 0.97 -20.42 -8.90
N PRO A 119 1.32 -21.60 -9.42
CA PRO A 119 2.71 -21.98 -9.73
C PRO A 119 3.32 -21.22 -10.92
N LEU A 120 2.55 -20.39 -11.62
CA LEU A 120 3.05 -19.58 -12.74
C LEU A 120 3.98 -18.44 -12.28
N HIS A 121 4.01 -18.11 -10.99
CA HIS A 121 4.70 -16.95 -10.44
C HIS A 121 5.97 -17.32 -9.65
N THR A 122 6.83 -16.32 -9.45
CA THR A 122 7.99 -16.44 -8.55
C THR A 122 7.65 -15.81 -7.21
N TYR A 123 8.29 -16.28 -6.13
CA TYR A 123 7.93 -15.89 -4.77
C TYR A 123 9.17 -15.57 -3.95
N THR A 124 9.09 -14.55 -3.10
CA THR A 124 10.09 -14.28 -2.06
C THR A 124 9.38 -13.83 -0.79
N GLN A 125 9.93 -14.25 0.34
CA GLN A 125 9.46 -13.87 1.66
C GLN A 125 10.60 -13.24 2.44
N VAL A 126 10.36 -12.07 3.00
CA VAL A 126 11.34 -11.38 3.84
C VAL A 126 10.66 -10.77 5.07
N PRO A 127 11.35 -10.71 6.22
CA PRO A 127 10.88 -9.90 7.34
C PRO A 127 11.18 -8.40 7.11
N LEU A 128 10.45 -7.49 7.76
CA LEU A 128 10.63 -6.05 7.56
C LEU A 128 12.04 -5.55 7.93
N ASN A 129 12.68 -6.16 8.92
CA ASN A 129 14.06 -5.83 9.31
C ASN A 129 15.09 -6.16 8.21
N SER A 130 14.73 -6.90 7.15
CA SER A 130 15.58 -7.05 5.97
C SER A 130 15.85 -5.73 5.23
N ILE A 131 15.13 -4.65 5.56
CA ILE A 131 15.41 -3.31 5.03
C ILE A 131 16.88 -2.89 5.18
N PHE A 132 17.55 -3.30 6.27
CA PHE A 132 18.98 -3.04 6.49
C PHE A 132 19.90 -3.70 5.45
N LYS A 133 19.41 -4.69 4.71
CA LYS A 133 20.14 -5.39 3.65
C LYS A 133 19.84 -4.85 2.26
N HIS A 134 18.58 -4.47 2.03
CA HIS A 134 18.09 -4.10 0.70
C HIS A 134 18.16 -2.59 0.43
N ASP A 135 17.91 -1.76 1.45
CA ASP A 135 17.96 -0.31 1.30
C ASP A 135 19.32 0.22 1.79
N THR A 136 20.23 0.46 0.85
CA THR A 136 21.61 0.87 1.15
C THR A 136 21.70 2.19 1.92
N ALA A 137 20.69 3.05 1.84
CA ALA A 137 20.67 4.34 2.55
C ALA A 137 20.01 4.26 3.93
N ILE A 138 19.43 3.11 4.33
CA ILE A 138 18.56 3.07 5.52
C ILE A 138 19.29 3.34 6.82
N ASN A 139 20.57 2.98 6.92
CA ASN A 139 21.39 3.25 8.11
C ASN A 139 21.52 4.75 8.33
N ASP A 140 21.82 5.50 7.27
CA ASP A 140 21.95 6.95 7.29
C ASP A 140 20.60 7.61 7.56
N VAL A 141 19.55 7.12 6.90
CA VAL A 141 18.18 7.62 7.08
C VAL A 141 17.69 7.48 8.52
N ILE A 142 17.87 6.31 9.13
CA ILE A 142 17.44 6.07 10.52
C ILE A 142 18.26 6.91 11.50
N SER A 143 19.58 6.98 11.31
CA SER A 143 20.48 7.75 12.18
C SER A 143 20.17 9.25 12.11
N GLU A 144 19.98 9.79 10.91
CA GLU A 144 19.64 11.19 10.69
C GLU A 144 18.24 11.54 11.22
N TYR A 145 17.25 10.67 10.96
CA TYR A 145 15.89 10.86 11.44
C TYR A 145 15.81 10.79 12.97
N GLY A 146 16.46 9.80 13.59
CA GLY A 146 16.49 9.61 15.04
C GLY A 146 17.24 10.72 15.79
N GLY A 147 18.19 11.39 15.13
CA GLY A 147 18.99 12.47 15.71
C GLY A 147 20.03 11.97 16.73
N PRO A 148 20.75 12.88 17.41
CA PRO A 148 21.92 12.53 18.23
C PRO A 148 21.61 11.64 19.45
N GLU A 149 20.35 11.61 19.91
CA GLU A 149 19.88 10.77 21.01
C GLU A 149 19.66 9.32 20.59
N PHE A 150 19.47 9.06 19.29
CA PHE A 150 19.33 7.72 18.74
C PHE A 150 20.70 7.22 18.25
N ARG A 151 21.23 6.21 18.91
CA ARG A 151 22.43 5.51 18.45
C ARG A 151 22.03 4.16 17.85
N ASP A 152 22.27 4.00 16.56
CA ASP A 152 22.14 2.73 15.90
C ASP A 152 23.36 1.85 16.24
N GLU A 153 23.12 0.82 17.06
CA GLU A 153 24.15 -0.13 17.45
C GLU A 153 24.27 -1.23 16.38
N GLN A 154 25.19 -1.04 15.43
CA GLN A 154 25.45 -1.99 14.33
C GLN A 154 25.92 -3.38 14.81
N SER A 155 26.31 -3.53 16.08
CA SER A 155 26.63 -4.82 16.70
C SER A 155 25.40 -5.69 17.00
N LYS A 156 24.21 -5.10 17.05
CA LYS A 156 22.95 -5.80 17.30
C LYS A 156 22.39 -6.42 16.02
N THR A 157 21.50 -7.39 16.17
CA THR A 157 20.81 -7.98 15.02
C THR A 157 19.89 -6.95 14.34
N ASP A 158 19.64 -7.11 13.03
CA ASP A 158 18.72 -6.24 12.28
C ASP A 158 17.33 -6.13 12.92
N GLN A 159 16.86 -7.22 13.56
CA GLN A 159 15.58 -7.22 14.27
C GLN A 159 15.62 -6.28 15.49
N GLU A 160 16.64 -6.42 16.33
CA GLU A 160 16.82 -5.57 17.51
C GLU A 160 17.02 -4.10 17.15
N ARG A 161 17.71 -3.83 16.04
CA ARG A 161 17.91 -2.47 15.52
C ARG A 161 16.58 -1.84 15.09
N LEU A 162 15.75 -2.57 14.36
CA LEU A 162 14.41 -2.12 13.97
C LEU A 162 13.51 -1.91 15.21
N ASP A 163 13.54 -2.85 16.15
CA ASP A 163 12.71 -2.76 17.37
C ASP A 163 13.16 -1.59 18.26
N HIS A 164 14.47 -1.35 18.38
CA HIS A 164 15.01 -0.18 19.06
C HIS A 164 14.54 1.13 18.40
N PHE A 165 14.57 1.20 17.07
CA PHE A 165 14.04 2.35 16.33
C PHE A 165 12.54 2.54 16.57
N ARG A 166 11.73 1.48 16.53
CA ARG A 166 10.29 1.53 16.83
C ARG A 166 10.01 2.01 18.26
N LEU A 167 10.81 1.54 19.24
CA LEU A 167 10.66 1.92 20.64
C LEU A 167 11.03 3.39 20.90
N SER A 168 11.84 4.01 20.04
CA SER A 168 12.12 5.45 20.10
C SER A 168 10.89 6.31 19.81
N LEU A 169 9.83 5.76 19.23
CA LEU A 169 8.56 6.48 18.96
C LEU A 169 7.57 6.23 20.10
N SER A 170 7.04 7.30 20.66
CA SER A 170 6.17 7.23 21.85
C SER A 170 4.74 6.74 21.59
N THR A 171 4.20 6.99 20.38
CA THR A 171 2.81 6.67 20.05
C THR A 171 2.70 5.46 19.12
N ALA A 172 1.62 4.69 19.26
CA ALA A 172 1.32 3.59 18.34
C ALA A 172 1.09 4.11 16.91
N ALA A 173 0.46 5.28 16.77
CA ALA A 173 0.22 5.92 15.47
C ALA A 173 1.52 6.25 14.75
N ALA A 174 2.53 6.80 15.45
CA ALA A 174 3.84 7.06 14.86
C ALA A 174 4.55 5.78 14.44
N ARG A 175 4.49 4.72 15.25
CA ARG A 175 5.09 3.41 14.89
C ARG A 175 4.46 2.82 13.63
N THR A 176 3.13 2.81 13.55
CA THR A 176 2.40 2.33 12.35
C THR A 176 2.73 3.17 11.12
N ASP A 177 2.84 4.49 11.27
CA ASP A 177 3.19 5.40 10.20
C ASP A 177 4.61 5.13 9.66
N ILE A 178 5.58 4.97 10.56
CA ILE A 178 6.96 4.62 10.21
C ILE A 178 7.03 3.23 9.58
N ASP A 179 6.34 2.23 10.12
CA ASP A 179 6.30 0.89 9.54
C ASP A 179 5.76 0.89 8.09
N GLY A 180 4.76 1.72 7.80
CA GLY A 180 4.25 1.91 6.44
C GLY A 180 5.28 2.51 5.48
N ILE A 181 6.09 3.46 5.97
CA ILE A 181 7.18 4.05 5.19
C ILE A 181 8.29 3.02 4.96
N LEU A 182 8.74 2.33 6.00
CA LEU A 182 9.79 1.30 5.91
C LEU A 182 9.36 0.15 5.00
N LEU A 183 8.10 -0.28 5.06
CA LEU A 183 7.54 -1.29 4.15
C LEU A 183 7.63 -0.82 2.70
N THR A 184 7.25 0.42 2.41
CA THR A 184 7.30 0.96 1.05
C THR A 184 8.74 1.02 0.54
N ARG A 185 9.68 1.46 1.39
CA ARG A 185 11.12 1.50 1.08
C ARG A 185 11.67 0.11 0.75
N LEU A 186 11.37 -0.88 1.60
CA LEU A 186 11.80 -2.27 1.40
C LEU A 186 11.23 -2.85 0.10
N VAL A 187 9.94 -2.66 -0.16
CA VAL A 187 9.29 -3.14 -1.40
C VAL A 187 9.92 -2.49 -2.63
N VAL A 188 10.22 -1.19 -2.57
CA VAL A 188 10.91 -0.47 -3.65
C VAL A 188 12.33 -1.00 -3.85
N ALA A 189 13.09 -1.19 -2.78
CA ALA A 189 14.46 -1.68 -2.84
C ALA A 189 14.52 -3.07 -3.51
N ILE A 190 13.69 -4.00 -3.04
CA ILE A 190 13.58 -5.35 -3.63
C ILE A 190 13.08 -5.28 -5.08
N GLY A 191 12.12 -4.40 -5.37
CA GLY A 191 11.61 -4.20 -6.74
C GLY A 191 12.72 -3.79 -7.71
N LYS A 192 13.63 -2.92 -7.28
CA LYS A 192 14.79 -2.49 -8.08
C LYS A 192 15.84 -3.58 -8.20
N GLU A 193 16.18 -4.28 -7.11
CA GLU A 193 17.13 -5.40 -7.15
C GLU A 193 16.69 -6.52 -8.09
N LEU A 194 15.39 -6.75 -8.17
CA LEU A 194 14.79 -7.75 -9.06
C LEU A 194 14.54 -7.23 -10.48
N ASP A 195 14.92 -5.99 -10.79
CA ASP A 195 14.71 -5.35 -12.10
C ASP A 195 13.23 -5.36 -12.54
N CYS A 196 12.33 -5.02 -11.61
CA CYS A 196 10.89 -4.92 -11.89
C CYS A 196 10.55 -3.54 -12.49
N ASP A 197 9.78 -3.53 -13.57
CA ASP A 197 9.28 -2.30 -14.21
C ASP A 197 8.31 -1.51 -13.32
N ALA A 198 7.51 -2.23 -12.52
CA ALA A 198 6.50 -1.63 -11.67
C ALA A 198 6.12 -2.51 -10.47
N ILE A 199 5.55 -1.86 -9.46
CA ILE A 199 4.92 -2.49 -8.31
C ILE A 199 3.40 -2.46 -8.48
N LEU A 200 2.77 -3.62 -8.36
CA LEU A 200 1.31 -3.82 -8.41
C LEU A 200 0.78 -3.88 -6.99
N TRP A 201 0.35 -2.74 -6.47
CA TRP A 201 -0.27 -2.66 -5.15
C TRP A 201 -1.70 -3.18 -5.20
N GLY A 202 -2.02 -4.08 -4.26
CA GLY A 202 -3.36 -4.61 -4.07
C GLY A 202 -4.33 -3.63 -3.43
N ASP A 203 -4.11 -2.32 -3.46
CA ASP A 203 -5.01 -1.35 -2.82
C ASP A 203 -6.32 -1.20 -3.62
N SER A 204 -7.46 -1.46 -2.96
CA SER A 204 -8.81 -1.26 -3.48
C SER A 204 -9.21 0.22 -3.48
N ASP A 205 -10.34 0.57 -4.11
CA ASP A 205 -10.88 1.95 -4.07
C ASP A 205 -11.03 2.48 -2.63
N THR A 206 -11.61 1.65 -1.76
CA THR A 206 -11.79 1.93 -0.33
C THR A 206 -10.45 2.18 0.37
N ARG A 207 -9.44 1.34 0.07
CA ARG A 207 -8.11 1.47 0.67
C ARG A 207 -7.38 2.71 0.19
N LEU A 208 -7.48 3.03 -1.11
CA LEU A 208 -6.89 4.22 -1.70
C LEU A 208 -7.52 5.51 -1.17
N ALA A 209 -8.86 5.55 -1.05
CA ALA A 209 -9.55 6.69 -0.45
C ALA A 209 -9.13 6.91 1.01
N SER A 210 -9.03 5.83 1.79
CA SER A 210 -8.55 5.88 3.17
C SER A 210 -7.11 6.39 3.23
N LYS A 211 -6.22 5.82 2.40
CA LYS A 211 -4.80 6.20 2.31
C LYS A 211 -4.63 7.67 1.92
N ALA A 212 -5.42 8.16 0.96
CA ALA A 212 -5.44 9.55 0.54
C ALA A 212 -5.79 10.49 1.70
N LEU A 213 -6.90 10.22 2.41
CA LEU A 213 -7.29 11.02 3.57
C LEU A 213 -6.26 10.94 4.68
N SER A 214 -5.65 9.77 4.93
CA SER A 214 -4.61 9.61 5.95
C SER A 214 -3.37 10.42 5.61
N ASN A 215 -2.93 10.41 4.35
CA ASN A 215 -1.83 11.22 3.90
C ASN A 215 -2.14 12.71 4.10
N VAL A 216 -3.32 13.18 3.71
CA VAL A 216 -3.71 14.58 3.93
C VAL A 216 -3.75 14.93 5.43
N ALA A 217 -4.36 14.10 6.27
CA ALA A 217 -4.46 14.33 7.71
C ALA A 217 -3.09 14.38 8.42
N LYS A 218 -2.12 13.59 7.95
CA LYS A 218 -0.72 13.63 8.42
C LYS A 218 0.07 14.80 7.83
N GLY A 219 -0.50 15.56 6.90
CA GLY A 219 0.15 16.65 6.19
C GLY A 219 1.17 16.18 5.14
N ARG A 220 0.86 15.04 4.49
CA ARG A 220 1.48 14.52 3.26
C ARG A 220 0.57 14.70 2.04
N GLY A 221 -0.26 15.74 2.04
CA GLY A 221 -1.16 16.04 0.92
C GLY A 221 -0.41 16.28 -0.40
N PHE A 222 0.75 16.92 -0.33
CA PHE A 222 1.61 17.19 -1.49
C PHE A 222 2.11 15.91 -2.17
N SER A 223 2.47 14.88 -1.41
CA SER A 223 2.96 13.61 -1.95
C SER A 223 1.87 12.59 -2.23
N ALA A 224 0.62 12.88 -1.86
CA ALA A 224 -0.50 11.95 -1.96
C ALA A 224 -0.70 11.38 -3.39
N PRO A 225 -0.54 12.14 -4.49
CA PRO A 225 -0.69 11.59 -5.84
C PRO A 225 0.20 10.38 -6.12
N TRP A 226 1.48 10.40 -5.71
CA TRP A 226 2.39 9.27 -5.93
C TRP A 226 2.04 8.03 -5.10
N ASP A 227 1.33 8.21 -3.99
CA ASP A 227 0.94 7.12 -3.10
C ASP A 227 -0.37 6.43 -3.48
N VAL A 228 -1.24 7.10 -4.26
CA VAL A 228 -2.60 6.63 -4.55
C VAL A 228 -2.96 6.61 -6.05
N CYS A 229 -2.11 7.16 -6.91
CA CYS A 229 -2.31 7.21 -8.35
C CYS A 229 -1.30 6.35 -9.11
N ASP A 230 -1.73 5.81 -10.25
CA ASP A 230 -0.82 5.07 -11.13
C ASP A 230 0.19 6.02 -11.77
N GLY A 231 1.47 5.65 -11.79
CA GLY A 231 2.48 6.47 -12.45
C GLY A 231 3.91 6.21 -11.99
N MET A 232 4.84 6.94 -12.60
CA MET A 232 6.23 6.99 -12.14
C MET A 232 6.29 7.72 -10.79
N THR A 233 6.98 7.11 -9.83
CA THR A 233 7.14 7.69 -8.50
C THR A 233 8.52 8.34 -8.34
N PRO A 234 8.71 9.19 -7.32
CA PRO A 234 10.03 9.75 -6.96
C PRO A 234 11.07 8.70 -6.57
N TRP A 235 10.62 7.47 -6.34
CA TRP A 235 11.48 6.30 -6.15
C TRP A 235 12.12 5.80 -7.45
N GLY A 236 11.70 6.28 -8.63
CA GLY A 236 12.20 5.81 -9.92
C GLY A 236 11.65 4.44 -10.35
N ILE A 237 10.55 4.00 -9.74
CA ILE A 237 9.80 2.79 -10.13
C ILE A 237 8.31 3.14 -10.21
N GLN A 238 7.57 2.51 -11.13
CA GLN A 238 6.14 2.79 -11.28
C GLN A 238 5.32 2.12 -10.18
N PHE A 239 4.36 2.85 -9.62
CA PHE A 239 3.31 2.27 -8.79
C PHE A 239 2.03 2.12 -9.63
N ASN A 240 1.37 0.98 -9.49
CA ASN A 240 0.08 0.72 -10.12
C ASN A 240 -0.90 0.11 -9.14
N PHE A 241 -2.17 0.44 -9.33
CA PHE A 241 -3.27 0.03 -8.47
C PHE A 241 -4.37 -0.65 -9.30
N PRO A 242 -4.20 -1.93 -9.69
CA PRO A 242 -5.17 -2.60 -10.57
C PRO A 242 -6.56 -2.76 -9.94
N MET A 243 -6.65 -2.71 -8.61
CA MET A 243 -7.90 -2.86 -7.84
C MET A 243 -8.62 -1.53 -7.57
N ARG A 244 -8.13 -0.42 -8.13
CA ARG A 244 -8.61 0.96 -7.87
C ARG A 244 -10.09 1.20 -8.12
N ASP A 245 -10.74 0.41 -8.97
CA ASP A 245 -12.17 0.56 -9.31
C ASP A 245 -13.08 -0.49 -8.63
N VAL A 246 -12.53 -1.23 -7.67
CA VAL A 246 -13.22 -2.31 -6.96
C VAL A 246 -13.36 -1.97 -5.47
N PHE A 247 -14.57 -2.15 -4.94
CA PHE A 247 -14.86 -1.86 -3.54
C PHE A 247 -14.45 -3.02 -2.63
N LYS A 248 -14.12 -2.75 -1.36
CA LYS A 248 -13.73 -3.79 -0.39
C LYS A 248 -14.76 -4.91 -0.28
N PHE A 249 -16.05 -4.59 -0.13
CA PHE A 249 -17.10 -5.62 -0.04
C PHE A 249 -17.20 -6.49 -1.30
N GLU A 250 -16.99 -5.91 -2.50
CA GLU A 250 -16.98 -6.67 -3.75
C GLU A 250 -15.81 -7.66 -3.75
N LEU A 251 -14.67 -7.28 -3.17
CA LEU A 251 -13.50 -8.16 -3.02
C LEU A 251 -13.72 -9.25 -1.99
N SER A 252 -14.34 -8.94 -0.84
CA SER A 252 -14.65 -9.95 0.17
C SER A 252 -15.62 -11.00 -0.38
N THR A 253 -16.66 -10.57 -1.12
CA THR A 253 -17.56 -11.49 -1.83
C THR A 253 -16.86 -12.26 -2.94
N TYR A 254 -15.97 -11.62 -3.71
CA TYR A 254 -15.21 -12.33 -4.75
C TYR A 254 -14.29 -13.39 -4.13
N ALA A 255 -13.54 -13.03 -3.08
CA ALA A 255 -12.62 -13.91 -2.39
C ALA A 255 -13.32 -15.13 -1.83
N SER A 256 -14.48 -14.96 -1.18
CA SER A 256 -15.22 -16.08 -0.58
C SER A 256 -15.77 -17.07 -1.61
N LEU A 257 -15.99 -16.63 -2.85
CA LEU A 257 -16.59 -17.45 -3.91
C LEU A 257 -15.57 -18.03 -4.90
N ALA A 258 -14.47 -17.32 -5.17
CA ALA A 258 -13.52 -17.66 -6.23
C ALA A 258 -12.19 -18.23 -5.73
N LEU A 259 -11.72 -17.80 -4.56
CA LEU A 259 -10.40 -18.18 -4.09
C LEU A 259 -10.43 -19.59 -3.48
N PRO A 260 -9.37 -20.40 -3.67
CA PRO A 260 -9.23 -21.66 -2.97
C PRO A 260 -9.29 -21.46 -1.45
N LYS A 261 -10.17 -22.21 -0.79
CA LYS A 261 -10.37 -22.12 0.67
C LYS A 261 -9.10 -22.41 1.47
N SER A 262 -8.20 -23.22 0.92
CA SER A 262 -6.89 -23.54 1.52
C SER A 262 -6.01 -22.32 1.74
N LEU A 263 -6.17 -21.24 0.97
CA LEU A 263 -5.33 -20.04 1.09
C LEU A 263 -5.54 -19.26 2.40
N ASN A 264 -6.59 -19.61 3.16
CA ASN A 264 -6.92 -19.00 4.44
C ASN A 264 -6.85 -17.47 4.38
N VAL A 265 -7.40 -16.87 3.32
CA VAL A 265 -7.31 -15.42 3.10
C VAL A 265 -8.02 -14.71 4.25
N VAL A 266 -7.30 -13.77 4.86
CA VAL A 266 -7.84 -13.01 5.99
C VAL A 266 -8.53 -11.79 5.37
N ASP A 267 -9.83 -11.67 5.57
CA ASP A 267 -10.41 -10.33 5.57
C ASP A 267 -9.81 -9.68 6.80
N SER A 268 -9.01 -8.63 6.62
CA SER A 268 -8.46 -7.91 7.75
C SER A 268 -9.66 -7.27 8.46
N GLU A 269 -10.29 -8.04 9.34
CA GLU A 269 -11.03 -7.53 10.49
C GLU A 269 -9.98 -6.78 11.29
N ARG A 270 -9.79 -5.50 10.91
CA ARG A 270 -9.15 -4.58 11.82
C ARG A 270 -9.97 -4.62 13.09
N PRO A 271 -9.33 -4.63 14.26
CA PRO A 271 -10.04 -4.65 15.53
C PRO A 271 -11.18 -3.64 15.47
N SER A 272 -12.40 -4.11 15.75
CA SER A 272 -13.60 -3.29 15.73
C SER A 272 -13.28 -1.99 16.49
N VAL A 273 -13.36 -0.87 15.79
CA VAL A 273 -13.02 0.46 16.32
C VAL A 273 -13.84 0.76 17.58
N ASP A 274 -15.03 0.16 17.67
CA ASP A 274 -15.96 0.22 18.80
C ASP A 274 -15.41 -0.41 20.11
N ASN A 275 -14.45 -1.33 20.05
CA ASN A 275 -13.85 -2.00 21.21
C ASN A 275 -12.43 -1.53 21.55
N LEU A 276 -11.86 -0.60 20.76
CA LEU A 276 -10.55 -0.04 21.03
C LEU A 276 -10.67 1.28 21.76
N SER A 277 -9.93 1.43 22.86
CA SER A 277 -9.70 2.75 23.45
C SER A 277 -9.12 3.67 22.38
N SER A 278 -9.68 4.87 22.24
CA SER A 278 -9.25 5.90 21.26
C SER A 278 -7.75 6.21 21.27
N LYS A 279 -7.06 5.86 22.36
CA LYS A 279 -5.61 6.03 22.54
C LYS A 279 -4.74 5.09 21.68
N ASN A 280 -5.28 3.96 21.20
CA ASN A 280 -4.50 2.97 20.44
C ASN A 280 -4.84 2.92 18.95
N LEU A 281 -5.76 3.77 18.49
CA LEU A 281 -6.16 3.83 17.08
C LEU A 281 -5.20 4.71 16.29
N SER A 282 -4.68 4.18 15.18
CA SER A 282 -3.91 4.98 14.23
C SER A 282 -4.83 5.88 13.40
N ILE A 283 -4.25 6.92 12.79
CA ILE A 283 -4.97 7.80 11.84
C ILE A 283 -5.52 6.96 10.67
N GLU A 284 -4.78 5.95 10.23
CA GLU A 284 -5.15 5.03 9.17
C GLU A 284 -6.33 4.13 9.54
N ASP A 285 -6.45 3.74 10.80
CA ASP A 285 -7.57 2.92 11.28
C ASP A 285 -8.84 3.75 11.39
N LEU A 286 -8.73 4.96 11.95
CA LEU A 286 -9.85 5.89 12.05
C LEU A 286 -10.39 6.25 10.67
N LEU A 287 -9.51 6.55 9.71
CA LEU A 287 -9.93 6.94 8.37
C LEU A 287 -10.39 5.76 7.51
N ALA A 288 -9.84 4.57 7.70
CA ALA A 288 -10.38 3.37 7.07
C ALA A 288 -11.80 3.08 7.56
N HIS A 289 -12.04 3.19 8.86
CA HIS A 289 -13.37 3.01 9.42
C HIS A 289 -14.35 4.08 8.94
N TYR A 290 -13.95 5.35 8.94
CA TYR A 290 -14.76 6.43 8.37
C TYR A 290 -15.15 6.15 6.92
N VAL A 291 -14.18 5.73 6.09
CA VAL A 291 -14.42 5.40 4.68
C VAL A 291 -15.35 4.19 4.54
N GLU A 292 -15.18 3.15 5.35
CA GLU A 292 -16.07 1.98 5.32
C GLU A 292 -17.50 2.36 5.70
N THR A 293 -17.71 3.09 6.81
CA THR A 293 -19.03 3.51 7.28
C THR A 293 -19.72 4.50 6.35
N GLN A 294 -18.99 5.48 5.79
CA GLN A 294 -19.58 6.45 4.86
C GLN A 294 -19.76 5.88 3.45
N GLY A 295 -18.92 4.93 3.05
CA GLY A 295 -19.02 4.26 1.74
C GLY A 295 -20.31 3.45 1.57
N GLU A 296 -20.83 2.88 2.67
CA GLU A 296 -22.13 2.20 2.67
C GLU A 296 -23.29 3.17 2.39
N LYS A 297 -23.21 4.38 2.96
CA LYS A 297 -24.28 5.39 2.85
C LYS A 297 -24.25 6.11 1.50
N TYR A 298 -23.05 6.37 0.97
CA TYR A 298 -22.87 7.21 -0.22
C TYR A 298 -21.96 6.54 -1.25
N GLN A 299 -22.60 5.79 -2.16
CA GLN A 299 -21.95 5.16 -3.31
C GLN A 299 -21.35 6.25 -4.22
N GLY A 300 -20.02 6.45 -4.15
CA GLY A 300 -19.29 7.40 -4.99
C GLY A 300 -18.33 8.32 -4.24
N ILE A 301 -18.43 8.44 -2.91
CA ILE A 301 -17.50 9.25 -2.11
C ILE A 301 -16.05 8.80 -2.34
N MET A 302 -15.80 7.49 -2.32
CA MET A 302 -14.45 6.94 -2.46
C MET A 302 -13.83 7.27 -3.82
N ALA A 303 -14.58 7.01 -4.89
CA ALA A 303 -14.18 7.40 -6.24
C ALA A 303 -13.92 8.91 -6.37
N ASN A 304 -14.71 9.75 -5.71
CA ASN A 304 -14.52 11.20 -5.74
C ASN A 304 -13.26 11.64 -4.97
N ILE A 305 -12.96 11.03 -3.82
CA ILE A 305 -11.72 11.28 -3.08
C ILE A 305 -10.51 10.97 -3.97
N VAL A 306 -10.45 9.76 -4.53
CA VAL A 306 -9.32 9.30 -5.34
C VAL A 306 -9.18 10.16 -6.60
N ARG A 307 -10.28 10.48 -7.29
CA ARG A 307 -10.27 11.40 -8.46
C ARG A 307 -9.86 12.83 -8.11
N THR A 308 -10.13 13.29 -6.89
CA THR A 308 -9.70 14.62 -6.46
C THR A 308 -8.19 14.65 -6.28
N ILE A 309 -7.60 13.61 -5.69
CA ILE A 309 -6.14 13.49 -5.61
C ILE A 309 -5.52 13.34 -7.01
N ASP A 310 -6.15 12.61 -7.92
CA ASP A 310 -5.68 12.42 -9.31
C ASP A 310 -5.63 13.73 -10.12
N LYS A 311 -6.40 14.75 -9.70
CA LYS A 311 -6.35 16.09 -10.31
C LYS A 311 -5.23 16.96 -9.76
N LEU A 312 -4.63 16.61 -8.63
CA LEU A 312 -3.52 17.36 -8.08
C LEU A 312 -2.31 17.18 -9.00
N GLN A 313 -1.78 18.29 -9.51
CA GLN A 313 -0.57 18.25 -10.32
C GLN A 313 0.61 17.99 -9.39
N ALA A 314 1.09 16.75 -9.38
CA ALA A 314 2.36 16.45 -8.76
C ALA A 314 3.48 17.04 -9.64
N PRO A 315 4.48 17.72 -9.05
CA PRO A 315 5.66 18.14 -9.81
C PRO A 315 6.38 16.91 -10.39
N PRO A 316 7.29 17.09 -11.36
CA PRO A 316 8.07 15.97 -11.87
C PRO A 316 8.80 15.25 -10.72
N PRO A 317 8.87 13.91 -10.73
CA PRO A 317 9.42 13.11 -9.63
C PRO A 317 10.89 13.39 -9.29
N ASP A 318 11.61 14.04 -10.23
CA ASP A 318 13.04 14.33 -10.13
C ASP A 318 13.34 15.76 -9.67
N THR A 319 12.32 16.57 -9.38
CA THR A 319 12.51 17.98 -9.04
C THR A 319 12.51 18.19 -7.52
N GLY A 320 13.59 18.82 -7.02
CA GLY A 320 13.67 19.36 -5.67
C GLY A 320 14.24 18.41 -4.61
N ASP A 321 14.24 18.89 -3.36
CA ASP A 321 14.75 18.13 -2.22
C ASP A 321 13.78 17.00 -1.86
N LYS A 322 14.34 15.84 -1.51
CA LYS A 322 13.57 14.67 -1.09
C LYS A 322 13.60 14.54 0.43
N CYS A 323 12.49 14.09 0.99
CA CYS A 323 12.37 13.74 2.40
C CYS A 323 13.34 12.59 2.71
N VAL A 324 14.24 12.76 3.67
CA VAL A 324 15.21 11.72 4.08
C VAL A 324 14.50 10.41 4.43
N LEU A 325 13.41 10.50 5.20
CA LEU A 325 12.69 9.33 5.66
C LEU A 325 11.84 8.68 4.56
N CYS A 326 10.89 9.39 3.97
CA CYS A 326 9.92 8.80 3.05
C CYS A 326 10.26 8.94 1.56
N GLY A 327 11.41 9.53 1.21
CA GLY A 327 11.87 9.68 -0.18
C GLY A 327 11.02 10.59 -1.07
N MET A 328 9.91 11.12 -0.58
CA MET A 328 9.01 11.98 -1.34
C MET A 328 9.56 13.40 -1.48
N PRO A 329 9.32 14.08 -2.61
CA PRO A 329 9.65 15.48 -2.79
C PRO A 329 9.02 16.34 -1.70
N VAL A 330 9.77 17.34 -1.26
CA VAL A 330 9.35 18.29 -0.23
C VAL A 330 8.92 19.58 -0.89
N ASP A 331 7.71 20.04 -0.53
CA ASP A 331 7.23 21.35 -0.96
C ASP A 331 7.95 22.45 -0.17
N LYS A 332 8.67 23.30 -0.89
CA LYS A 332 9.33 24.51 -0.36
C LYS A 332 8.48 25.78 -0.55
N SER A 333 7.37 25.68 -1.29
CA SER A 333 6.52 26.82 -1.62
C SER A 333 5.49 27.16 -0.53
N GLY A 334 5.31 26.29 0.46
CA GLY A 334 4.44 26.53 1.60
C GLY A 334 5.03 27.54 2.58
N GLU A 335 4.23 28.55 2.95
CA GLU A 335 4.46 29.35 4.15
C GLU A 335 4.40 28.41 5.37
N ASP A 336 5.32 28.57 6.31
CA ASP A 336 5.26 27.84 7.57
C ASP A 336 3.96 28.25 8.30
N PRO A 337 3.09 27.33 8.72
CA PRO A 337 1.87 27.66 9.45
C PRO A 337 2.12 28.46 10.73
N SER A 338 3.35 28.46 11.25
CA SER A 338 3.80 29.28 12.38
C SER A 338 4.18 30.72 12.00
N THR A 339 4.37 31.02 10.71
CA THR A 339 4.87 32.31 10.19
C THR A 339 3.78 33.31 9.77
N LEU A 340 2.65 33.34 10.47
CA LEU A 340 1.74 34.50 10.50
C LEU A 340 2.39 35.76 11.13
N GLY A 341 3.73 35.87 11.13
CA GLY A 341 4.47 36.91 11.85
C GLY A 341 5.99 37.02 11.65
N GLY A 342 6.63 36.52 10.57
CA GLY A 342 8.05 36.88 10.36
C GLY A 342 8.85 36.08 9.33
N SER A 343 9.84 36.76 8.75
CA SER A 343 10.57 36.44 7.51
C SER A 343 11.45 35.18 7.52
N GLY A 344 11.33 34.40 6.44
CA GLY A 344 12.49 33.95 5.67
C GLY A 344 13.20 32.66 6.11
N GLY A 345 12.54 31.52 5.95
CA GLY A 345 13.18 30.20 5.96
C GLY A 345 12.20 29.12 5.45
N SER A 346 12.44 28.57 4.25
CA SER A 346 11.59 27.56 3.59
C SER A 346 11.88 26.14 4.10
N GLN A 347 11.78 25.96 5.41
CA GLN A 347 11.80 24.67 6.07
C GLN A 347 10.68 24.74 7.11
N TYR A 348 9.77 23.76 7.14
CA TYR A 348 8.76 23.71 8.19
C TYR A 348 9.49 23.67 9.55
N VAL A 349 9.59 24.81 10.24
CA VAL A 349 10.21 24.88 11.57
C VAL A 349 9.12 24.47 12.55
N LEU A 350 8.86 23.17 12.61
CA LEU A 350 8.23 22.63 13.81
C LEU A 350 9.23 22.87 14.94
N GLU A 351 8.95 23.83 15.82
CA GLU A 351 9.74 24.07 17.03
C GLU A 351 9.77 22.80 17.88
N ASP A 352 10.74 21.93 17.63
CA ASP A 352 11.13 20.89 18.55
C ASP A 352 11.86 21.59 19.69
N ARG A 353 11.22 21.65 20.86
CA ARG A 353 11.78 22.22 22.09
C ARG A 353 13.12 21.59 22.49
N ARG A 354 13.52 20.47 21.87
CA ARG A 354 14.79 19.76 22.11
C ARG A 354 15.91 20.11 21.12
N GLU A 355 15.69 21.02 20.17
CA GLU A 355 16.70 21.46 19.17
C GLU A 355 17.50 20.29 18.58
N ARG A 356 16.84 19.29 17.98
CA ARG A 356 17.53 18.14 17.37
C ARG A 356 18.06 18.53 15.98
N PRO A 357 19.38 18.79 15.81
CA PRO A 357 19.93 19.20 14.51
C PRO A 357 19.69 18.11 13.46
N MET A 358 19.37 18.52 12.24
CA MET A 358 19.19 17.63 11.10
C MET A 358 19.77 18.29 9.85
N THR A 359 20.54 17.52 9.09
CA THR A 359 21.24 18.02 7.89
C THR A 359 20.39 17.94 6.62
N GLY A 360 19.51 16.95 6.54
CA GLY A 360 18.64 16.68 5.42
C GLY A 360 17.26 17.31 5.59
N THR A 361 16.42 17.14 4.57
CA THR A 361 15.08 17.73 4.53
C THR A 361 14.04 16.68 4.91
N LEU A 362 13.03 17.05 5.70
CA LEU A 362 11.84 16.21 5.93
C LEU A 362 10.61 16.88 5.33
N CYS A 363 9.69 16.06 4.80
CA CYS A 363 8.36 16.55 4.51
C CYS A 363 7.60 16.81 5.82
N TYR A 364 6.63 17.72 5.78
CA TYR A 364 5.85 18.12 6.95
C TYR A 364 5.31 16.92 7.76
N GLY A 365 4.75 15.92 7.10
CA GLY A 365 4.22 14.75 7.79
C GLY A 365 5.29 13.92 8.51
N CYS A 366 6.48 13.74 7.92
CA CYS A 366 7.57 13.06 8.61
C CYS A 366 8.16 13.91 9.73
N ALA A 367 8.26 15.23 9.55
CA ALA A 367 8.70 16.15 10.59
C ALA A 367 7.73 16.14 11.80
N ARG A 368 6.42 16.06 11.55
CA ARG A 368 5.41 15.93 12.61
C ARG A 368 5.52 14.59 13.36
N THR A 369 5.67 13.48 12.65
CA THR A 369 5.89 12.16 13.27
C THR A 369 7.19 12.14 14.09
N ARG A 370 8.21 12.92 13.70
CA ARG A 370 9.49 13.02 14.42
C ARG A 370 9.33 13.63 15.83
N LEU A 371 8.34 14.47 16.06
CA LEU A 371 8.07 15.05 17.39
C LEU A 371 7.71 13.97 18.43
N ASP A 372 7.24 12.80 18.00
CA ASP A 372 6.94 11.67 18.88
C ASP A 372 8.18 10.90 19.35
N LEU A 373 9.37 11.24 18.83
CA LEU A 373 10.63 10.64 19.28
C LEU A 373 10.89 10.95 20.75
N VAL A 374 10.97 9.91 21.56
CA VAL A 374 11.36 9.96 22.97
C VAL A 374 12.82 9.55 23.14
N PRO A 375 13.52 10.10 24.14
CA PRO A 375 14.85 9.61 24.49
C PRO A 375 14.73 8.12 24.83
N PRO A 376 15.71 7.28 24.44
CA PRO A 376 15.71 5.88 24.83
C PRO A 376 15.62 5.80 26.36
N LYS A 377 14.59 5.13 26.88
CA LYS A 377 14.55 4.81 28.31
C LYS A 377 15.76 3.92 28.59
N PRO A 378 16.61 4.22 29.58
CA PRO A 378 17.66 3.30 29.97
C PRO A 378 17.00 1.97 30.29
N ALA A 379 17.48 0.89 29.66
CA ALA A 379 17.04 -0.45 30.01
C ALA A 379 17.24 -0.58 31.54
N SER A 380 16.15 -0.82 32.26
CA SER A 380 16.21 -1.13 33.68
C SER A 380 17.16 -2.32 33.85
N ALA A 381 18.23 -2.09 34.62
CA ALA A 381 19.24 -3.09 34.97
C ALA A 381 18.64 -4.30 35.68
#